data_AF-A0AAW3WWK8-F1
#
_entry.id   AF-A0AAW3WWK8-F1
#
_cell.length_a   1.000
_cell.length_b   1.000
_cell.length_c   1.000
_cell.angle_alpha   90.00
_cell.angle_beta   90.00
_cell.angle_gamma   90.00
#
_symmetry.space_group_name_H-M   'P 1'
#
loop_
_entity.id
_entity.type
_entity.pdbx_description
1 polymer ?
#
loop_
_entity_poly.entity_id
_entity_poly.type
_entity_poly.pdbx_seq_one_letter_code
_entity_poly.pdbx_strand_id
1 'polypeptide(L)'
;MMQRAGYRGGLATTGTPTGQETPLLDTRDYQHALALRKMALVYDELPRYLLAPEVAALLHYLPDWPQHALINLLWNTGARINEALSLKRRDIRLTVEMPHIILRTAKQRRSGPGRPAKGKSANRLIPLTDPHFVDELRRLFASTKEQFEIDAQTGERTPLPIWQTTDRTVRNWLTKAERQANSEGIHFSVPVTPHVFRHSYAMHMLYQGTPLKVLQGLMGHEKGESTEVYTRVFALDIVANRQVQFTLSTQDALTMIREAEASSGTRR
;
A
#
# COMPACT_ATOMS: atom_id res chain seq x y z
N MET A 1 13.19 -6.24 -56.78
CA MET A 1 11.93 -6.16 -56.02
C MET A 1 12.22 -6.65 -54.60
N MET A 2 12.02 -5.77 -53.60
CA MET A 2 12.02 -6.02 -52.13
C MET A 2 13.32 -6.55 -51.48
N GLN A 3 14.17 -5.66 -50.95
CA GLN A 3 14.26 -5.23 -49.53
C GLN A 3 14.64 -6.34 -48.52
N ARG A 4 15.92 -6.34 -48.11
CA ARG A 4 16.40 -6.82 -46.80
C ARG A 4 17.31 -5.76 -46.20
N ALA A 5 16.74 -4.86 -45.39
CA ALA A 5 17.44 -4.20 -44.29
C ALA A 5 17.28 -5.13 -43.06
N GLY A 6 18.24 -5.39 -42.18
CA GLY A 6 19.48 -4.72 -41.84
C GLY A 6 19.51 -4.72 -40.32
N TYR A 7 20.38 -5.52 -39.70
CA TYR A 7 20.76 -5.33 -38.29
C TYR A 7 22.21 -5.77 -38.11
N ARG A 8 23.09 -4.77 -38.01
CA ARG A 8 24.50 -4.90 -37.61
C ARG A 8 24.58 -4.69 -36.10
N GLY A 9 25.57 -5.33 -35.50
CA GLY A 9 25.73 -5.50 -34.06
C GLY A 9 26.04 -4.22 -33.28
N GLY A 10 25.78 -4.31 -31.98
CA GLY A 10 26.23 -3.40 -30.95
C GLY A 10 26.33 -4.17 -29.64
N LEU A 11 27.55 -4.63 -29.32
CA LEU A 11 27.92 -5.12 -28.00
C LEU A 11 27.76 -3.96 -27.00
N ALA A 12 26.86 -4.12 -26.03
CA ALA A 12 26.77 -3.27 -24.86
C ALA A 12 26.83 -4.14 -23.60
N THR A 13 28.05 -4.23 -23.07
CA THR A 13 28.44 -4.35 -21.67
C THR A 13 27.37 -4.77 -20.66
N THR A 14 27.60 -5.94 -20.08
CA THR A 14 27.01 -6.43 -18.83
C THR A 14 27.20 -5.41 -17.69
N GLY A 15 26.15 -4.64 -17.41
CA GLY A 15 26.03 -3.87 -16.18
C GLY A 15 25.49 -4.77 -15.07
N THR A 16 26.33 -5.10 -14.10
CA THR A 16 25.95 -5.66 -12.80
C THR A 16 24.90 -4.72 -12.17
N PRO A 17 23.73 -5.20 -11.70
CA PRO A 17 22.83 -4.35 -10.94
C PRO A 17 23.44 -4.17 -9.55
N THR A 18 24.19 -3.10 -9.37
CA THR A 18 24.57 -2.63 -8.04
C THR A 18 23.28 -2.31 -7.31
N GLY A 19 22.99 -3.06 -6.24
CA GLY A 19 21.86 -2.82 -5.35
C GLY A 19 22.01 -1.47 -4.68
N GLN A 20 21.52 -0.42 -5.33
CA GLN A 20 21.25 0.83 -4.66
C GLN A 20 19.89 0.67 -3.98
N GLU A 21 19.94 0.44 -2.67
CA GLU A 21 18.77 0.60 -1.79
C GLU A 21 18.17 1.97 -2.08
N THR A 22 17.07 2.01 -2.81
CA THR A 22 16.32 3.25 -3.00
C THR A 22 15.65 3.51 -1.66
N PRO A 23 15.99 4.59 -0.93
CA PRO A 23 15.40 4.83 0.37
C PRO A 23 13.88 4.95 0.22
N LEU A 24 13.14 4.28 1.12
CA LEU A 24 11.68 4.17 1.07
C LEU A 24 10.96 5.54 1.07
N LEU A 25 11.67 6.61 1.47
CA LEU A 25 11.36 8.04 1.27
C LEU A 25 12.72 8.80 1.29
N ASP A 26 12.93 9.80 0.42
CA ASP A 26 14.04 10.75 0.61
C ASP A 26 13.84 11.48 1.96
N THR A 27 14.91 11.95 2.59
CA THR A 27 14.86 12.65 3.89
C THR A 27 13.90 13.85 3.83
N ARG A 28 13.85 14.53 2.68
CA ARG A 28 12.91 15.63 2.40
C ARG A 28 11.46 15.16 2.34
N ASP A 29 11.21 14.03 1.68
CA ASP A 29 9.88 13.42 1.56
C ASP A 29 9.37 12.93 2.92
N TYR A 30 10.25 12.44 3.78
CA TYR A 30 9.91 12.03 5.14
C TYR A 30 9.47 13.21 6.02
N GLN A 31 10.21 14.33 6.00
CA GLN A 31 9.82 15.53 6.77
C GLN A 31 8.49 16.11 6.31
N HIS A 32 8.26 16.10 4.99
CA HIS A 32 6.99 16.51 4.40
C HIS A 32 5.84 15.58 4.81
N ALA A 33 6.01 14.27 4.71
CA ALA A 33 5.03 13.28 5.16
C ALA A 33 4.72 13.40 6.66
N LEU A 34 5.74 13.70 7.50
CA LEU A 34 5.57 13.98 8.92
C LEU A 34 4.73 15.24 9.17
N ALA A 35 4.99 16.33 8.43
CA ALA A 35 4.23 17.58 8.55
C ALA A 35 2.76 17.39 8.17
N LEU A 36 2.49 16.74 7.04
CA LEU A 36 1.13 16.42 6.59
C LEU A 36 0.39 15.54 7.59
N ARG A 37 1.06 14.52 8.14
CA ARG A 37 0.46 13.67 9.17
C ARG A 37 0.11 14.48 10.42
N LYS A 38 1.00 15.37 10.88
CA LYS A 38 0.73 16.25 12.03
C LYS A 38 -0.51 17.11 11.77
N MET A 39 -0.67 17.66 10.56
CA MET A 39 -1.88 18.38 10.17
C MET A 39 -3.11 17.47 10.17
N ALA A 40 -3.00 16.25 9.65
CA ALA A 40 -4.10 15.30 9.60
C ALA A 40 -4.59 14.89 11.00
N LEU A 41 -3.67 14.69 11.95
CA LEU A 41 -4.01 14.27 13.32
C LEU A 41 -4.79 15.32 14.14
N VAL A 42 -4.85 16.57 13.68
CA VAL A 42 -5.67 17.63 14.30
C VAL A 42 -7.16 17.39 14.05
N TYR A 43 -7.52 16.71 12.97
CA TYR A 43 -8.90 16.48 12.57
C TYR A 43 -9.29 15.01 12.79
N ASP A 44 -10.34 14.78 13.56
CA ASP A 44 -10.79 13.42 13.89
C ASP A 44 -11.34 12.65 12.68
N GLU A 45 -11.83 13.35 11.66
CA GLU A 45 -12.30 12.73 10.41
C GLU A 45 -11.17 12.23 9.49
N LEU A 46 -9.92 12.66 9.72
CA LEU A 46 -8.78 12.29 8.90
C LEU A 46 -8.14 10.97 9.40
N PRO A 47 -7.51 10.20 8.49
CA PRO A 47 -7.07 8.87 8.83
C PRO A 47 -5.84 8.95 9.73
N ARG A 48 -5.79 8.08 10.74
CA ARG A 48 -4.59 7.84 11.54
C ARG A 48 -3.76 6.76 10.83
N TYR A 49 -2.51 7.06 10.52
CA TYR A 49 -1.62 6.18 9.78
C TYR A 49 -0.16 6.24 10.28
N LEU A 50 0.57 5.17 10.02
CA LEU A 50 2.00 5.03 10.25
C LEU A 50 2.78 5.35 8.97
N LEU A 51 3.98 5.91 9.13
CA LEU A 51 4.93 6.10 8.05
C LEU A 51 5.82 4.87 7.88
N ALA A 52 6.44 4.70 6.71
CA ALA A 52 7.28 3.53 6.41
C ALA A 52 8.38 3.27 7.47
N PRO A 53 9.11 4.30 8.00
CA PRO A 53 10.08 4.07 9.06
C PRO A 53 9.47 3.56 10.37
N GLU A 54 8.27 4.02 10.72
CA GLU A 54 7.55 3.54 11.92
C GLU A 54 7.11 2.09 11.73
N VAL A 55 6.65 1.72 10.54
CA VAL A 55 6.30 0.32 10.25
C VAL A 55 7.53 -0.57 10.32
N ALA A 56 8.66 -0.16 9.75
CA ALA A 56 9.92 -0.90 9.83
C ALA A 56 10.40 -1.08 11.29
N ALA A 57 10.33 0.00 12.09
CA ALA A 57 10.65 -0.06 13.51
C ALA A 57 9.71 -1.00 14.27
N LEU A 58 8.40 -0.97 13.98
CA LEU A 58 7.44 -1.87 14.61
C LEU A 58 7.69 -3.34 14.24
N LEU A 59 8.02 -3.62 12.98
CA LEU A 59 8.35 -4.96 12.50
C LEU A 59 9.58 -5.54 13.22
N HIS A 60 10.56 -4.70 13.57
CA HIS A 60 11.71 -5.12 14.39
C HIS A 60 11.28 -5.71 15.75
N TYR A 61 10.22 -5.19 16.36
CA TYR A 61 9.69 -5.66 17.65
C TYR A 61 8.73 -6.87 17.54
N LEU A 62 8.64 -7.49 16.36
CA LEU A 62 7.88 -8.72 16.13
C LEU A 62 8.85 -9.88 15.81
N PRO A 63 9.51 -10.48 16.83
CA PRO A 63 10.57 -11.46 16.61
C PRO A 63 10.04 -12.80 16.05
N ASP A 64 8.77 -13.12 16.31
CA ASP A 64 8.15 -14.33 15.82
C ASP A 64 7.83 -14.19 14.33
N TRP A 65 8.53 -14.97 13.49
CA TRP A 65 8.43 -14.90 12.04
C TRP A 65 6.99 -14.94 11.47
N PRO A 66 6.06 -15.80 11.95
CA PRO A 66 4.68 -15.78 11.46
C PRO A 66 3.92 -14.50 11.83
N GLN A 67 4.24 -13.87 12.96
CA GLN A 67 3.65 -12.60 13.39
C GLN A 67 4.17 -11.47 12.49
N HIS A 68 5.49 -11.41 12.30
CA HIS A 68 6.15 -10.48 11.39
C HIS A 68 5.54 -10.54 9.99
N ALA A 69 5.46 -11.74 9.39
CA ALA A 69 4.92 -11.93 8.05
C ALA A 69 3.45 -11.52 7.93
N LEU A 70 2.62 -11.72 8.96
CA LEU A 70 1.23 -11.26 8.95
C LEU A 70 1.14 -9.73 8.95
N ILE A 71 1.89 -9.08 9.83
CA ILE A 71 1.88 -7.62 9.94
C ILE A 71 2.48 -6.98 8.69
N ASN A 72 3.56 -7.54 8.15
CA ASN A 72 4.15 -7.06 6.92
C ASN A 72 3.22 -7.26 5.71
N LEU A 73 2.40 -8.32 5.71
CA LEU A 73 1.33 -8.49 4.72
C LEU A 73 0.27 -7.40 4.82
N LEU A 74 -0.18 -7.02 6.03
CA LEU A 74 -1.14 -5.93 6.19
C LEU A 74 -0.57 -4.61 5.65
N TRP A 75 0.71 -4.33 5.90
CA TRP A 75 1.42 -3.17 5.38
C TRP A 75 1.52 -3.17 3.85
N ASN A 76 1.92 -4.29 3.24
CA ASN A 76 2.15 -4.40 1.80
C ASN A 76 0.88 -4.51 0.96
N THR A 77 -0.28 -4.79 1.57
CA THR A 77 -1.53 -5.04 0.83
C THR A 77 -2.71 -4.17 1.26
N GLY A 78 -2.63 -3.53 2.43
CA GLY A 78 -3.78 -2.86 3.04
C GLY A 78 -4.98 -3.79 3.27
N ALA A 79 -4.76 -5.10 3.40
CA ALA A 79 -5.82 -6.06 3.68
C ALA A 79 -6.57 -5.72 4.98
N ARG A 80 -7.87 -6.00 5.04
CA ARG A 80 -8.56 -6.02 6.34
C ARG A 80 -8.07 -7.23 7.13
N ILE A 81 -8.03 -7.12 8.46
CA ILE A 81 -7.55 -8.23 9.31
C ILE A 81 -8.27 -9.56 9.03
N ASN A 82 -9.60 -9.53 8.86
CA ASN A 82 -10.37 -10.74 8.57
C ASN A 82 -10.11 -11.30 7.16
N GLU A 83 -9.73 -10.45 6.20
CA GLU A 83 -9.32 -10.91 4.87
C GLU A 83 -7.96 -11.61 4.96
N ALA A 84 -7.00 -11.00 5.67
CA ALA A 84 -5.67 -11.56 5.90
C ALA A 84 -5.72 -12.89 6.67
N LEU A 85 -6.49 -12.97 7.76
CA LEU A 85 -6.67 -14.21 8.54
C LEU A 85 -7.42 -15.32 7.78
N SER A 86 -8.14 -14.97 6.70
CA SER A 86 -8.82 -15.95 5.86
C SER A 86 -7.98 -16.43 4.68
N LEU A 87 -6.78 -15.86 4.47
CA LEU A 87 -5.91 -16.21 3.35
C LEU A 87 -5.44 -17.66 3.45
N LYS A 88 -5.57 -18.38 2.34
CA LYS A 88 -4.99 -19.72 2.16
C LYS A 88 -3.75 -19.62 1.26
N ARG A 89 -2.90 -20.65 1.28
CA ARG A 89 -1.70 -20.70 0.43
C ARG A 89 -2.03 -20.48 -1.05
N ARG A 90 -3.15 -21.03 -1.52
CA ARG A 90 -3.64 -20.85 -2.89
C ARG A 90 -4.05 -19.42 -3.26
N ASP A 91 -4.26 -18.54 -2.30
CA ASP A 91 -4.66 -17.15 -2.58
C ASP A 91 -3.43 -16.25 -2.77
N ILE A 92 -2.21 -16.75 -2.52
CA ILE A 92 -0.94 -16.05 -2.75
C ILE A 92 -0.23 -16.69 -3.94
N ARG A 93 0.06 -15.88 -4.96
CA ARG A 93 0.75 -16.29 -6.19
C ARG A 93 2.09 -15.60 -6.25
N LEU A 94 3.17 -16.34 -6.03
CA LEU A 94 4.54 -15.81 -6.07
C LEU A 94 5.23 -16.16 -7.39
N THR A 95 4.60 -15.78 -8.52
CA THR A 95 5.19 -15.97 -9.86
C THR A 95 6.40 -15.05 -10.05
N VAL A 96 7.19 -15.29 -11.09
CA VAL A 96 8.40 -14.47 -11.39
C VAL A 96 8.00 -13.10 -11.95
N GLU A 97 7.02 -13.06 -12.85
CA GLU A 97 6.65 -11.82 -13.56
C GLU A 97 5.73 -10.91 -12.74
N MET A 98 4.75 -11.48 -12.03
CA MET A 98 3.71 -10.68 -11.35
C MET A 98 3.19 -11.39 -10.09
N PRO A 99 3.97 -11.37 -9.00
CA PRO A 99 3.50 -11.87 -7.73
C PRO A 99 2.28 -11.06 -7.25
N HIS A 100 1.24 -11.73 -6.76
CA HIS A 100 0.00 -11.07 -6.32
C HIS A 100 -0.75 -11.89 -5.27
N ILE A 101 -1.64 -11.22 -4.54
CA ILE A 101 -2.55 -11.81 -3.56
C ILE A 101 -4.00 -11.61 -3.99
N ILE A 102 -4.81 -12.63 -3.76
CA ILE A 102 -6.25 -12.63 -4.02
C ILE A 102 -6.98 -12.45 -2.69
N LEU A 103 -7.44 -11.24 -2.40
CA LEU A 103 -8.22 -10.97 -1.20
C LEU A 103 -9.71 -11.15 -1.46
N ARG A 104 -10.36 -11.98 -0.64
CA ARG A 104 -11.79 -12.27 -0.70
C ARG A 104 -12.51 -11.45 0.35
N THR A 105 -13.42 -10.57 -0.06
CA THR A 105 -14.17 -9.72 0.88
C THR A 105 -15.20 -10.55 1.67
N ALA A 106 -15.10 -10.51 3.01
CA ALA A 106 -15.95 -11.29 3.91
C ALA A 106 -17.45 -10.92 3.89
N LYS A 107 -17.82 -9.77 3.33
CA LYS A 107 -19.19 -9.22 3.39
C LYS A 107 -20.26 -10.04 2.63
N GLN A 108 -19.88 -11.12 1.94
CA GLN A 108 -20.83 -12.02 1.26
C GLN A 108 -20.99 -13.41 1.90
N ARG A 109 -20.37 -13.70 3.06
CA ARG A 109 -20.63 -14.96 3.79
C ARG A 109 -22.08 -15.10 4.32
N ARG A 110 -22.94 -14.09 4.14
CA ARG A 110 -24.38 -14.10 4.46
C ARG A 110 -25.31 -14.09 3.24
N SER A 111 -24.87 -14.56 2.08
CA SER A 111 -25.82 -15.07 1.08
C SER A 111 -25.99 -16.55 1.36
N GLY A 112 -27.21 -16.98 1.69
CA GLY A 112 -27.56 -18.40 1.80
C GLY A 112 -27.34 -19.16 0.47
N PRO A 113 -27.90 -20.37 0.30
CA PRO A 113 -27.76 -21.15 -0.92
C PRO A 113 -28.43 -20.40 -2.08
N GLY A 114 -27.68 -19.55 -2.74
CA GLY A 114 -28.15 -18.60 -3.74
C GLY A 114 -26.95 -18.05 -4.50
N ARG A 115 -27.02 -18.16 -5.83
CA ARG A 115 -25.98 -17.73 -6.77
C ARG A 115 -25.58 -16.27 -6.48
N PRO A 116 -24.28 -15.94 -6.39
CA PRO A 116 -23.85 -14.57 -6.14
C PRO A 116 -24.42 -13.63 -7.22
N ALA A 117 -24.98 -12.50 -6.78
CA ALA A 117 -25.56 -11.50 -7.68
C ALA A 117 -24.52 -11.04 -8.72
N LYS A 118 -24.92 -11.08 -9.99
CA LYS A 118 -24.10 -10.74 -11.17
C LYS A 118 -23.57 -9.31 -11.03
N GLY A 119 -22.24 -9.13 -11.04
CA GLY A 119 -21.58 -7.82 -11.14
C GLY A 119 -20.82 -7.32 -9.89
N LYS A 120 -20.72 -8.08 -8.80
CA LYS A 120 -20.00 -7.65 -7.58
C LYS A 120 -18.62 -8.31 -7.50
N SER A 121 -17.56 -7.51 -7.39
CA SER A 121 -16.18 -8.01 -7.27
C SER A 121 -16.01 -8.80 -5.97
N ALA A 122 -16.21 -10.13 -6.03
CA ALA A 122 -16.07 -11.03 -4.88
C ALA A 122 -14.63 -11.10 -4.36
N ASN A 123 -13.67 -10.84 -5.24
CA ASN A 123 -12.24 -10.88 -4.99
C ASN A 123 -11.58 -9.62 -5.57
N ARG A 124 -10.50 -9.16 -4.93
CA ARG A 124 -9.59 -8.16 -5.51
C ARG A 124 -8.17 -8.70 -5.57
N LEU A 125 -7.47 -8.34 -6.65
CA LEU A 125 -6.08 -8.71 -6.88
C LEU A 125 -5.19 -7.57 -6.41
N ILE A 126 -4.18 -7.90 -5.61
CA ILE A 126 -3.19 -6.94 -5.12
C ILE A 126 -1.82 -7.41 -5.60
N PRO A 127 -1.20 -6.72 -6.56
CA PRO A 127 0.17 -6.96 -6.95
C PRO A 127 1.10 -6.74 -5.76
N LEU A 128 2.10 -7.62 -5.61
CA LEU A 128 3.15 -7.48 -4.62
C LEU A 128 4.35 -6.79 -5.29
N THR A 129 4.58 -5.53 -4.94
CA THR A 129 5.59 -4.70 -5.59
C THR A 129 6.93 -4.69 -4.88
N ASP A 130 6.97 -5.01 -3.58
CA ASP A 130 8.21 -5.06 -2.80
C ASP A 130 8.90 -6.43 -2.93
N PRO A 131 10.10 -6.50 -3.54
CA PRO A 131 10.85 -7.75 -3.70
C PRO A 131 11.23 -8.39 -2.36
N HIS A 132 11.56 -7.61 -1.34
CA HIS A 132 11.96 -8.13 -0.02
C HIS A 132 10.79 -8.85 0.64
N PHE A 133 9.59 -8.27 0.56
CA PHE A 133 8.38 -8.91 1.05
C PHE A 133 8.03 -10.17 0.25
N VAL A 134 8.20 -10.16 -1.07
CA VAL A 134 8.00 -11.36 -1.91
C VAL A 134 8.94 -12.48 -1.48
N ASP A 135 10.21 -12.19 -1.25
CA ASP A 135 11.20 -13.15 -0.77
C ASP A 135 10.89 -13.65 0.64
N GLU A 136 10.39 -12.77 1.51
CA GLU A 136 9.88 -13.11 2.83
C GLU A 136 8.78 -14.19 2.75
N LEU A 137 7.79 -13.97 1.88
CA LEU A 137 6.70 -14.92 1.65
C LEU A 137 7.20 -16.23 1.04
N ARG A 138 8.18 -16.19 0.13
CA ARG A 138 8.81 -17.40 -0.40
C ARG A 138 9.45 -18.23 0.71
N ARG A 139 10.17 -17.59 1.63
CA ARG A 139 10.79 -18.25 2.79
C ARG A 139 9.76 -18.83 3.74
N LEU A 140 8.70 -18.08 4.05
CA LEU A 140 7.57 -18.57 4.86
C LEU A 140 6.96 -19.85 4.27
N PHE A 141 6.77 -19.86 2.96
CA PHE A 141 6.17 -20.98 2.25
C PHE A 141 7.10 -22.17 2.01
N ALA A 142 8.41 -21.96 2.06
CA ALA A 142 9.40 -23.02 2.07
C ALA A 142 9.49 -23.71 3.44
N SER A 143 9.35 -22.95 4.53
CA SER A 143 9.47 -23.46 5.91
C SER A 143 8.16 -24.02 6.49
N THR A 144 7.01 -23.57 5.98
CA THR A 144 5.69 -23.92 6.53
C THR A 144 4.94 -24.89 5.62
N LYS A 145 4.56 -26.06 6.17
CA LYS A 145 3.68 -27.02 5.48
C LYS A 145 2.23 -26.54 5.50
N GLU A 146 1.53 -26.72 4.38
CA GLU A 146 0.09 -26.48 4.31
C GLU A 146 -0.65 -27.47 5.22
N GLN A 147 -1.58 -26.95 6.03
CA GLN A 147 -2.37 -27.73 6.97
C GLN A 147 -3.79 -27.90 6.45
N PHE A 148 -4.42 -29.02 6.83
CA PHE A 148 -5.74 -29.40 6.37
C PHE A 148 -6.59 -29.84 7.57
N GLU A 149 -7.84 -29.41 7.59
CA GLU A 149 -8.88 -30.00 8.42
C GLU A 149 -9.48 -31.19 7.68
N ILE A 150 -9.69 -32.30 8.39
CA ILE A 150 -10.27 -33.52 7.84
C ILE A 150 -11.63 -33.70 8.50
N ASP A 151 -12.67 -33.74 7.69
CA ASP A 151 -14.01 -34.08 8.15
C ASP A 151 -14.04 -35.57 8.53
N ALA A 152 -14.37 -35.86 9.78
CA ALA A 152 -14.39 -37.22 10.32
C ALA A 152 -15.47 -38.12 9.70
N GLN A 153 -16.53 -37.53 9.11
CA GLN A 153 -17.64 -38.27 8.51
C GLN A 153 -17.46 -38.46 7.01
N THR A 154 -16.98 -37.43 6.29
CA THR A 154 -16.86 -37.46 4.83
C THR A 154 -15.45 -37.79 4.34
N GLY A 155 -14.44 -37.64 5.20
CA GLY A 155 -13.02 -37.73 4.82
C GLY A 155 -12.54 -36.55 3.97
N GLU A 156 -13.36 -35.51 3.77
CA GLU A 156 -12.99 -34.36 2.95
C GLU A 156 -11.86 -33.55 3.60
N ARG A 157 -10.84 -33.22 2.79
CA ARG A 157 -9.68 -32.43 3.24
C ARG A 157 -9.84 -30.96 2.84
N THR A 158 -10.04 -30.09 3.82
CA THR A 158 -10.16 -28.66 3.60
C THR A 158 -8.87 -27.93 4.00
N PRO A 159 -8.23 -27.15 3.11
CA PRO A 159 -7.03 -26.41 3.45
C PRO A 159 -7.36 -25.31 4.49
N LEU A 160 -6.55 -25.25 5.54
CA LEU A 160 -6.64 -24.23 6.59
C LEU A 160 -6.00 -22.90 6.14
N PRO A 161 -6.38 -21.78 6.78
CA PRO A 161 -5.69 -20.51 6.57
C PRO A 161 -4.20 -20.57 6.93
N ILE A 162 -3.40 -19.71 6.31
CA ILE A 162 -1.95 -19.59 6.58
C ILE A 162 -1.71 -19.23 8.05
N TRP A 163 -2.51 -18.31 8.59
CA TRP A 163 -2.43 -17.88 9.98
C TRP A 163 -3.62 -18.43 10.78
N GLN A 164 -3.34 -19.34 11.70
CA GLN A 164 -4.33 -19.90 12.63
C GLN A 164 -4.35 -19.11 13.94
N THR A 165 -4.69 -17.83 13.82
CA THR A 165 -4.76 -16.90 14.96
C THR A 165 -6.03 -16.05 14.88
N THR A 166 -6.31 -15.28 15.93
CA THR A 166 -7.50 -14.42 16.02
C THR A 166 -7.14 -12.94 15.92
N ASP A 167 -8.07 -12.08 15.51
CA ASP A 167 -7.88 -10.62 15.52
C ASP A 167 -7.45 -10.11 16.91
N ARG A 168 -8.04 -10.64 17.98
CA ARG A 168 -7.65 -10.28 19.36
C ARG A 168 -6.18 -10.62 19.64
N THR A 169 -5.72 -11.79 19.21
CA THR A 169 -4.33 -12.19 19.39
C THR A 169 -3.38 -11.27 18.61
N VAL A 170 -3.74 -10.91 17.38
CA VAL A 170 -2.95 -9.98 16.56
C VAL A 170 -2.86 -8.60 17.21
N ARG A 171 -3.96 -8.09 17.77
CA ARG A 171 -3.95 -6.83 18.55
C ARG A 171 -3.05 -6.92 19.76
N ASN A 172 -3.06 -8.05 20.47
CA ASN A 172 -2.17 -8.25 21.62
C ASN A 172 -0.69 -8.26 21.20
N TRP A 173 -0.34 -8.84 20.04
CA TRP A 173 1.01 -8.76 19.49
C TRP A 173 1.44 -7.32 19.23
N LEU A 174 0.57 -6.52 18.60
CA LEU A 174 0.84 -5.10 18.34
C LEU A 174 1.01 -4.30 19.63
N THR A 175 0.15 -4.50 20.63
CA THR A 175 0.29 -3.85 21.94
C THR A 175 1.58 -4.28 22.65
N LYS A 176 2.00 -5.54 22.53
CA LYS A 176 3.27 -6.01 23.11
C LYS A 176 4.46 -5.35 22.42
N ALA A 177 4.47 -5.31 21.09
CA ALA A 177 5.52 -4.68 20.29
C ALA A 177 5.61 -3.18 20.59
N GLU A 178 4.48 -2.48 20.67
CA GLU A 178 4.41 -1.06 21.04
C GLU A 178 4.95 -0.80 22.45
N ARG A 179 4.61 -1.64 23.43
CA ARG A 179 5.15 -1.52 24.80
C ARG A 179 6.66 -1.72 24.84
N GLN A 180 7.17 -2.69 24.08
CA GLN A 180 8.60 -2.95 24.00
C GLN A 180 9.34 -1.77 23.35
N ALA A 181 8.86 -1.28 22.21
CA ALA A 181 9.40 -0.10 21.54
C ALA A 181 9.43 1.12 22.48
N ASN A 182 8.33 1.38 23.20
CA ASN A 182 8.25 2.48 24.16
C ASN A 182 9.26 2.36 25.30
N SER A 183 9.56 1.14 25.76
CA SER A 183 10.58 0.92 26.81
C SER A 183 12.01 1.23 26.35
N GLU A 184 12.23 1.25 25.03
CA GLU A 184 13.50 1.57 24.39
C GLU A 184 13.53 3.00 23.82
N GLY A 185 12.51 3.81 24.12
CA GLY A 185 12.41 5.22 23.71
C GLY A 185 11.87 5.43 22.29
N ILE A 186 11.34 4.39 21.64
CA ILE A 186 10.71 4.48 20.32
C ILE A 186 9.21 4.64 20.49
N HIS A 187 8.69 5.81 20.13
CA HIS A 187 7.28 6.17 20.28
C HIS A 187 6.56 6.26 18.94
N PHE A 188 5.38 5.64 18.86
CA PHE A 188 4.51 5.74 17.68
C PHE A 188 3.52 6.89 17.85
N SER A 189 3.28 7.63 16.76
CA SER A 189 2.42 8.82 16.81
C SER A 189 0.92 8.50 16.86
N VAL A 190 0.55 7.25 16.58
CA VAL A 190 -0.84 6.78 16.57
C VAL A 190 -0.91 5.38 17.20
N PRO A 191 -2.04 5.02 17.85
CA PRO A 191 -2.22 3.67 18.38
C PRO A 191 -2.13 2.62 17.27
N VAL A 192 -1.29 1.61 17.47
CA VAL A 192 -1.03 0.60 16.44
C VAL A 192 -2.12 -0.46 16.45
N THR A 193 -2.98 -0.45 15.41
CA THR A 193 -4.05 -1.45 15.23
C THR A 193 -4.08 -2.00 13.81
N PRO A 194 -4.69 -3.17 13.55
CA PRO A 194 -4.73 -3.75 12.20
C PRO A 194 -5.36 -2.82 11.14
N HIS A 195 -6.33 -1.99 11.53
CA HIS A 195 -6.95 -1.03 10.60
C HIS A 195 -6.00 0.12 10.24
N VAL A 196 -5.10 0.51 11.14
CA VAL A 196 -4.12 1.57 10.86
C VAL A 196 -3.22 1.18 9.70
N PHE A 197 -2.76 -0.07 9.60
CA PHE A 197 -1.97 -0.54 8.45
C PHE A 197 -2.67 -0.36 7.11
N ARG A 198 -3.99 -0.47 7.07
CA ARG A 198 -4.77 -0.20 5.85
C ARG A 198 -4.75 1.29 5.49
N HIS A 199 -4.83 2.19 6.47
CA HIS A 199 -4.64 3.62 6.22
C HIS A 199 -3.20 3.94 5.84
N SER A 200 -2.23 3.32 6.49
CA SER A 200 -0.80 3.45 6.17
C SER A 200 -0.50 3.03 4.74
N TYR A 201 -0.99 1.86 4.31
CA TYR A 201 -0.85 1.39 2.92
C TYR A 201 -1.44 2.41 1.94
N ALA A 202 -2.66 2.88 2.20
CA ALA A 202 -3.33 3.85 1.33
C ALA A 202 -2.54 5.16 1.20
N MET A 203 -2.08 5.71 2.32
CA MET A 203 -1.26 6.93 2.34
C MET A 203 0.10 6.72 1.68
N HIS A 204 0.74 5.57 1.90
CA HIS A 204 2.01 5.22 1.26
C HIS A 204 1.90 5.18 -0.26
N MET A 205 0.85 4.53 -0.79
CA MET A 205 0.58 4.50 -2.23
C MET A 205 0.30 5.90 -2.78
N LEU A 206 -0.41 6.77 -2.04
CA LEU A 206 -0.67 8.16 -2.46
C LEU A 206 0.60 9.00 -2.50
N TYR A 207 1.49 8.87 -1.51
CA TYR A 207 2.78 9.55 -1.52
C TYR A 207 3.68 9.08 -2.68
N GLN A 208 3.53 7.84 -3.11
CA GLN A 208 4.18 7.31 -4.32
C GLN A 208 3.49 7.74 -5.63
N GLY A 209 2.48 8.61 -5.57
CA GLY A 209 1.79 9.15 -6.74
C GLY A 209 0.72 8.22 -7.33
N THR A 210 0.28 7.19 -6.60
CA THR A 210 -0.77 6.29 -7.08
C THR A 210 -2.08 7.05 -7.27
N PRO A 211 -2.69 7.03 -8.47
CA PRO A 211 -3.95 7.73 -8.69
C PRO A 211 -5.04 7.19 -7.76
N LEU A 212 -5.83 8.09 -7.19
CA LEU A 212 -6.86 7.74 -6.20
C LEU A 212 -7.84 6.65 -6.71
N LYS A 213 -8.20 6.70 -7.99
CA LYS A 213 -9.08 5.70 -8.62
C LYS A 213 -8.46 4.30 -8.67
N VAL A 214 -7.14 4.22 -8.86
CA VAL A 214 -6.41 2.94 -8.80
C VAL A 214 -6.39 2.43 -7.36
N LEU A 215 -6.10 3.32 -6.40
CA LEU A 215 -6.14 2.98 -4.98
C LEU A 215 -7.52 2.48 -4.52
N GLN A 216 -8.61 3.10 -4.98
CA GLN A 216 -9.98 2.63 -4.70
C GLN A 216 -10.20 1.17 -5.12
N GLY A 217 -9.68 0.80 -6.30
CA GLY A 217 -9.72 -0.57 -6.80
C GLY A 217 -8.93 -1.55 -5.93
N LEU A 218 -7.70 -1.18 -5.54
CA LEU A 218 -6.83 -2.00 -4.68
C LEU A 218 -7.40 -2.17 -3.27
N MET A 219 -8.05 -1.14 -2.73
CA MET A 219 -8.70 -1.19 -1.42
C MET A 219 -10.03 -1.95 -1.46
N GLY A 220 -10.71 -2.04 -2.60
CA GLY A 220 -12.02 -2.69 -2.71
C GLY A 220 -13.11 -1.91 -1.98
N HIS A 221 -13.12 -0.58 -2.15
CA HIS A 221 -14.17 0.29 -1.65
C HIS A 221 -15.34 0.33 -2.63
N GLU A 222 -16.54 -0.09 -2.19
CA GLU A 222 -17.76 -0.09 -3.02
C GLU A 222 -18.38 1.32 -3.16
N LYS A 223 -18.04 2.23 -2.24
CA LYS A 223 -18.46 3.65 -2.24
C LYS A 223 -17.28 4.59 -2.06
N GLY A 224 -17.31 5.73 -2.76
CA GLY A 224 -16.28 6.77 -2.72
C GLY A 224 -16.09 7.43 -1.35
N GLU A 225 -17.11 7.42 -0.47
CA GLU A 225 -17.08 8.01 0.88
C GLU A 225 -15.89 7.51 1.72
N SER A 226 -15.56 6.22 1.63
CA SER A 226 -14.42 5.62 2.35
C SER A 226 -13.04 5.98 1.78
N THR A 227 -12.99 6.65 0.62
CA THR A 227 -11.77 7.16 0.00
C THR A 227 -11.70 8.69 0.00
N GLU A 228 -12.82 9.37 0.28
CA GLU A 228 -12.89 10.82 0.39
C GLU A 228 -11.93 11.34 1.47
N VAL A 229 -11.83 10.62 2.59
CA VAL A 229 -10.91 10.93 3.69
C VAL A 229 -9.45 10.99 3.21
N TYR A 230 -9.02 10.06 2.34
CA TYR A 230 -7.68 10.11 1.76
C TYR A 230 -7.52 11.22 0.71
N THR A 231 -8.60 11.57 0.01
CA THR A 231 -8.62 12.68 -0.95
C THR A 231 -8.31 13.99 -0.26
N ARG A 232 -8.85 14.21 0.94
CA ARG A 232 -8.60 15.42 1.75
C ARG A 232 -7.13 15.54 2.12
N VAL A 233 -6.49 14.45 2.59
CA VAL A 233 -5.06 14.46 2.92
C VAL A 233 -4.19 14.62 1.67
N PHE A 234 -4.54 13.94 0.58
CA PHE A 234 -3.79 14.03 -0.68
C PHE A 234 -3.92 15.39 -1.36
N ALA A 235 -5.07 16.06 -1.23
CA ALA A 235 -5.23 17.44 -1.70
C ALA A 235 -4.29 18.39 -0.94
N LEU A 236 -4.15 18.23 0.38
CA LEU A 236 -3.17 18.97 1.17
C LEU A 236 -1.74 18.71 0.68
N ASP A 237 -1.42 17.45 0.40
CA ASP A 237 -0.12 17.03 -0.14
C ASP A 237 0.19 17.68 -1.50
N ILE A 238 -0.70 17.54 -2.50
CA ILE A 238 -0.51 18.13 -3.84
C ILE A 238 -0.29 19.64 -3.76
N VAL A 239 -1.11 20.36 -2.98
CA VAL A 239 -1.02 21.82 -2.88
C VAL A 239 0.30 22.23 -2.24
N ALA A 240 0.73 21.53 -1.19
CA ALA A 240 1.99 21.79 -0.51
C ALA A 240 3.21 21.45 -1.38
N ASN A 241 3.16 20.35 -2.14
CA ASN A 241 4.28 19.86 -2.94
C ASN A 241 4.41 20.58 -4.29
N ARG A 242 3.32 21.12 -4.86
CA ARG A 242 3.36 21.88 -6.12
C ARG A 242 3.73 23.35 -5.97
N GLN A 243 3.99 23.84 -4.74
CA GLN A 243 4.23 25.27 -4.46
C GLN A 243 3.32 26.16 -5.31
N VAL A 244 2.02 25.91 -5.27
CA VAL A 244 1.07 26.70 -6.08
C VAL A 244 1.16 28.14 -5.56
N GLN A 245 1.92 28.97 -6.28
CA GLN A 245 2.07 30.38 -5.97
C GLN A 245 0.85 31.09 -6.51
N PHE A 246 -0.02 31.49 -5.60
CA PHE A 246 -1.19 32.32 -5.92
C PHE A 246 -0.81 33.80 -6.07
N THR A 247 0.39 34.18 -5.63
CA THR A 247 0.91 35.54 -5.65
C THR A 247 1.93 35.71 -6.78
N LEU A 248 1.61 36.59 -7.73
CA LEU A 248 2.55 37.13 -8.72
C LEU A 248 2.91 38.56 -8.30
N SER A 249 4.17 38.97 -8.49
CA SER A 249 4.54 40.35 -8.16
C SER A 249 3.75 41.32 -9.06
N THR A 250 3.26 42.42 -8.49
CA THR A 250 2.43 43.38 -9.24
C THR A 250 3.20 43.97 -10.42
N GLN A 251 4.51 44.17 -10.29
CA GLN A 251 5.37 44.65 -11.38
C GLN A 251 5.48 43.63 -12.52
N ASP A 252 5.66 42.35 -12.21
CA ASP A 252 5.75 41.29 -13.22
C ASP A 252 4.40 41.10 -13.93
N ALA A 253 3.30 41.12 -13.18
CA ALA A 253 1.95 41.05 -13.73
C ALA A 253 1.65 42.20 -14.71
N LEU A 254 1.97 43.44 -14.32
CA LEU A 254 1.76 44.62 -15.17
C LEU A 254 2.65 44.62 -16.41
N THR A 255 3.87 44.06 -16.32
CA THR A 255 4.80 43.93 -17.45
C THR A 255 4.28 42.91 -18.45
N MET A 256 3.89 41.72 -17.99
CA MET A 256 3.30 40.65 -18.82
C MET A 256 2.03 41.11 -19.56
N ILE A 257 1.15 41.88 -18.90
CA ILE A 257 -0.09 42.39 -19.51
C ILE A 257 0.24 43.39 -20.63
N ARG A 258 1.19 44.32 -20.41
CA ARG A 258 1.59 45.31 -21.42
C ARG A 258 2.28 44.67 -22.63
N GLU A 259 3.08 43.62 -22.42
CA GLU A 259 3.74 42.87 -23.50
C GLU A 259 2.72 42.08 -24.35
N ALA A 260 1.66 41.55 -23.73
CA ALA A 260 0.55 40.89 -24.42
C ALA A 260 -0.29 41.87 -25.28
N GLU A 261 -0.48 43.11 -24.80
CA GLU A 261 -1.15 44.19 -25.55
C GLU A 261 -0.28 44.70 -26.72
N ALA A 262 1.04 44.83 -26.50
CA ALA A 262 1.97 45.26 -27.55
C ALA A 262 2.11 44.23 -28.68
N SER A 263 2.08 42.93 -28.36
CA SER A 263 2.18 41.84 -29.34
C SER A 263 0.89 41.60 -30.14
N SER A 264 -0.26 42.07 -29.64
CA SER A 264 -1.55 42.05 -30.35
C SER A 264 -1.77 43.29 -31.23
N GLY A 265 -0.98 44.36 -31.04
CA GLY A 265 -1.02 45.59 -31.85
C GLY A 265 -0.27 45.54 -33.20
N THR A 266 0.56 44.52 -33.45
CA THR A 266 1.41 44.43 -34.66
C THR A 266 0.75 43.72 -35.85
N ARG A 267 -0.58 43.52 -35.82
CA ARG A 267 -1.35 43.09 -37.01
C ARG A 267 -2.32 44.19 -37.45
N ARG A 268 -1.77 45.25 -38.07
CA ARG A 268 -2.48 46.09 -39.03
C ARG A 268 -1.53 46.49 -40.14
#